data_AF-A8WPN7-F1
#
_entry.id   AF-A8WPN7-F1
#
_cell.length_a   1.000
_cell.length_b   1.000
_cell.length_c   1.000
_cell.angle_alpha   90.00
_cell.angle_beta   90.00
_cell.angle_gamma   90.00
#
_symmetry.space_group_name_H-M   'P 1'
#
loop_
_entity.id
_entity.type
_entity.pdbx_description
1 polymer ?
#
loop_
_entity_poly.entity_id
_entity_poly.type
_entity_poly.pdbx_seq_one_letter_code
_entity_poly.pdbx_strand_id
1 'polypeptide(L)'
;MRIIWRYEGTIVLFLCLFLSVYLVFYLLINLVIGIAHMILPHEPPKNRDLKAFVTSAYFYPTSKSLGSNSIALVMSMNLGQFKQDYLEIQSGKPMDSTEIVIWAKNGTHSRLVSTPYIRVTPHDNCQMITVFATVQLIPNVNNILLISDDGSTEVPFTLPDYQKRELVVCWSPLYVTEQWQNFILAMHIYKKFGGFIHIYLISCISSLFALMKKYESAGYLKIQPWYRVNFPFIHPLHVDPYVGIELQNQASSHTDCLLQYKESAEFITFLDMDEILIPRSAPTYVEEFQKILNNRKHISHIEFSIENYKMTVARDSLKFSIPQMLATLKYTYSPENSRKIVAIPRNLNFTWIYPVPVNSNGMDSLRTDENVITKLKTIKWTNPKFKTDNLPLPLYLNTTEFLILGDQVEEIEDDFQQITEHFETNSILPDLPNQLYYYNNVKTCLAKTYHSFLNSVIYGSVKCPGPQMCKFKKYRDVKCVHKWNEILAKNAQKTADGCPMEPFIAPNFGQNVYVPYSSKPFKNPDGMGANAVAQWVDDLSLYTWKSLKINENPAKLRRFSQMIRDETSLVGCGLKDCGKTNGFYKYVVVCNYDPPMSSTDSVVYMDGPACSNCSVGLTCESSSGLCYLY
;
A
#
# COMPACT_ATOMS: atom_id res chain seq x y z
N MET A 1 -27.88 50.33 48.78
CA MET A 1 -26.93 49.96 47.70
C MET A 1 -25.54 49.52 48.19
N ARG A 2 -25.40 48.96 49.41
CA ARG A 2 -24.10 48.47 49.96
C ARG A 2 -24.12 47.01 50.43
N ILE A 3 -25.27 46.33 50.36
CA ILE A 3 -25.42 44.94 50.81
C ILE A 3 -25.26 43.92 49.66
N ILE A 4 -25.54 44.34 48.41
CA ILE A 4 -25.47 43.45 47.23
C ILE A 4 -24.02 43.21 46.79
N TRP A 5 -23.13 44.20 46.93
CA TRP A 5 -21.70 44.07 46.59
C TRP A 5 -20.90 43.13 47.50
N ARG A 6 -21.42 42.79 48.69
CA ARG A 6 -20.73 41.89 49.64
C ARG A 6 -21.02 40.42 49.40
N TYR A 7 -22.07 40.08 48.64
CA TYR A 7 -22.47 38.71 48.31
C TYR A 7 -21.86 38.20 47.00
N GLU A 8 -21.61 39.07 46.02
CA GLU A 8 -20.98 38.66 44.75
C GLU A 8 -19.53 38.25 44.92
N GLY A 9 -18.76 38.96 45.77
CA GLY A 9 -17.37 38.61 46.05
C GLY A 9 -17.20 37.23 46.71
N THR A 10 -18.12 36.86 47.61
CA THR A 10 -18.10 35.55 48.28
C THR A 10 -18.51 34.41 47.36
N ILE A 11 -19.48 34.62 46.45
CA ILE A 11 -19.90 33.61 45.47
C ILE A 11 -18.78 33.32 44.46
N VAL A 12 -18.09 34.35 43.97
CA VAL A 12 -16.94 34.18 43.07
C VAL A 12 -15.80 33.43 43.76
N LEU A 13 -15.55 33.72 45.04
CA LEU A 13 -14.51 33.02 45.81
C LEU A 13 -14.85 31.53 46.01
N PHE A 14 -16.11 31.20 46.27
CA PHE A 14 -16.57 29.81 46.38
C PHE A 14 -16.50 29.06 45.05
N LEU A 15 -16.86 29.71 43.94
CA LEU A 15 -16.75 29.13 42.59
C LEU A 15 -15.29 28.83 42.22
N CYS A 16 -14.36 29.77 42.50
CA CYS A 16 -12.94 29.56 42.26
C CYS A 16 -12.35 28.43 43.12
N LEU A 17 -12.78 28.31 44.39
CA LEU A 17 -12.38 27.21 45.28
C LEU A 17 -12.94 25.86 44.80
N PHE A 18 -14.17 25.83 44.31
CA PHE A 18 -14.76 24.61 43.77
C PHE A 18 -14.05 24.16 42.48
N LEU A 19 -13.76 25.10 41.57
CA LEU A 19 -13.01 24.83 40.34
C LEU A 19 -11.58 24.34 40.61
N SER A 20 -10.88 24.91 41.61
CA SER A 20 -9.53 24.47 41.95
C SER A 20 -9.52 23.07 42.58
N VAL A 21 -10.47 22.77 43.46
CA VAL A 21 -10.63 21.41 44.04
C VAL A 21 -10.99 20.40 42.94
N TYR A 22 -11.89 20.74 42.02
CA TYR A 22 -12.23 19.88 40.89
C TYR A 22 -11.02 19.61 39.99
N LEU A 23 -10.22 20.63 39.67
CA LEU A 23 -9.04 20.49 38.83
C LEU A 23 -7.97 19.61 39.49
N VAL A 24 -7.76 19.77 40.79
CA VAL A 24 -6.83 18.94 41.58
C VAL A 24 -7.31 17.49 41.63
N PHE A 25 -8.61 17.26 41.83
CA PHE A 25 -9.18 15.92 41.83
C PHE A 25 -9.10 15.25 40.45
N TYR A 26 -9.36 16.00 39.38
CA TYR A 26 -9.20 15.56 38.00
C TYR A 26 -7.75 15.18 37.67
N LEU A 27 -6.78 15.99 38.12
CA LEU A 27 -5.35 15.69 37.93
C LEU A 27 -4.91 14.47 38.74
N LEU A 28 -5.39 14.31 39.98
CA LEU A 28 -5.12 13.14 40.82
C LEU A 28 -5.70 11.85 40.23
N ILE A 29 -6.93 11.88 39.71
CA ILE A 29 -7.52 10.73 39.01
C ILE A 29 -6.69 10.36 37.78
N ASN A 30 -6.31 11.34 36.95
CA ASN A 30 -5.49 11.08 35.77
C ASN A 30 -4.09 10.57 36.14
N LEU A 31 -3.51 11.06 37.24
CA LEU A 31 -2.24 10.57 37.76
C LEU A 31 -2.36 9.12 38.25
N VAL A 32 -3.42 8.79 38.99
CA VAL A 32 -3.67 7.42 39.46
C VAL A 32 -3.97 6.47 38.29
N ILE A 33 -4.74 6.90 37.29
CA ILE A 33 -4.98 6.12 36.06
C ILE A 33 -3.67 5.93 35.28
N GLY A 34 -2.85 6.97 35.16
CA GLY A 34 -1.54 6.91 34.49
C GLY A 34 -0.52 6.04 35.22
N ILE A 35 -0.50 6.06 36.56
CA ILE A 35 0.34 5.20 37.38
C ILE A 35 -0.17 3.74 37.36
N ALA A 36 -1.49 3.53 37.35
CA ALA A 36 -2.09 2.20 37.18
C ALA A 36 -1.68 1.55 35.83
N HIS A 37 -1.52 2.36 34.77
CA HIS A 37 -1.00 1.90 33.47
C HIS A 37 0.51 1.59 33.49
N MET A 38 1.27 2.10 34.46
CA MET A 38 2.72 1.83 34.59
C MET A 38 3.06 0.68 35.54
N ILE A 39 2.23 0.43 36.57
CA ILE A 39 2.54 -0.53 37.65
C ILE A 39 1.88 -1.90 37.45
N LEU A 40 0.75 -2.00 36.74
CA LEU A 40 0.13 -3.29 36.45
C LEU A 40 0.68 -3.83 35.13
N PRO A 41 1.54 -4.88 35.14
CA PRO A 41 1.87 -5.60 33.93
C PRO A 41 0.56 -6.19 33.41
N HIS A 42 0.08 -5.66 32.29
CA HIS A 42 -1.14 -6.11 31.64
C HIS A 42 -0.91 -7.56 31.21
N GLU A 43 -1.36 -8.53 32.01
CA GLU A 43 -1.70 -9.83 31.44
C GLU A 43 -2.83 -9.55 30.43
N PRO A 44 -2.63 -9.83 29.13
CA PRO A 44 -3.68 -9.60 28.15
C PRO A 44 -4.88 -10.48 28.48
N PRO A 45 -6.12 -9.96 28.37
CA PRO A 45 -7.32 -10.77 28.61
C PRO A 45 -7.29 -12.01 27.71
N LYS A 46 -7.56 -13.18 28.29
CA LYS A 46 -7.44 -14.50 27.64
C LYS A 46 -8.31 -14.67 26.39
N ASN A 47 -9.36 -13.87 26.22
CA ASN A 47 -10.28 -13.91 25.08
C ASN A 47 -10.35 -12.53 24.42
N ARG A 48 -9.68 -12.35 23.27
CA ARG A 48 -9.91 -11.20 22.39
C ARG A 48 -10.82 -11.63 21.24
N ASP A 49 -11.76 -10.77 20.86
CA ASP A 49 -12.70 -11.06 19.77
C ASP A 49 -11.98 -11.34 18.46
N LEU A 50 -12.49 -12.32 17.72
CA LEU A 50 -12.01 -12.70 16.40
C LEU A 50 -12.49 -11.65 15.38
N LYS A 51 -11.68 -10.61 15.17
CA LYS A 51 -11.91 -9.60 14.12
C LYS A 51 -11.03 -9.87 12.91
N ALA A 52 -11.62 -9.71 11.73
CA ALA A 52 -10.96 -9.89 10.44
C ALA A 52 -10.88 -8.56 9.69
N PHE A 53 -9.71 -8.29 9.12
CA PHE A 53 -9.52 -7.24 8.12
C PHE A 53 -9.48 -7.88 6.73
N VAL A 54 -10.49 -7.64 5.90
CA VAL A 54 -10.51 -8.15 4.52
C VAL A 54 -9.56 -7.32 3.66
N THR A 55 -8.51 -7.95 3.15
CA THR A 55 -7.52 -7.29 2.29
C THR A 55 -7.99 -7.28 0.84
N SER A 56 -8.50 -8.41 0.35
CA SER A 56 -9.06 -8.51 -1.00
C SER A 56 -10.06 -9.66 -1.14
N ALA A 57 -10.91 -9.55 -2.16
CA ALA A 57 -11.93 -10.53 -2.49
C ALA A 57 -12.13 -10.64 -4.01
N TYR A 58 -12.02 -11.85 -4.56
CA TYR A 58 -12.21 -12.12 -5.99
C TYR A 58 -13.34 -13.11 -6.22
N PHE A 59 -14.31 -12.71 -7.03
CA PHE A 59 -15.36 -13.62 -7.51
C PHE A 59 -14.99 -14.19 -8.88
N TYR A 60 -15.01 -15.51 -8.99
CA TYR A 60 -14.72 -16.25 -10.22
C TYR A 60 -16.03 -16.87 -10.72
N PRO A 61 -16.66 -16.29 -11.76
CA PRO A 61 -17.74 -16.97 -12.47
C PRO A 61 -17.29 -18.35 -12.97
N THR A 62 -16.05 -18.42 -13.47
CA THR A 62 -15.38 -19.64 -13.92
C THR A 62 -13.94 -19.66 -13.44
N SER A 63 -13.51 -20.73 -12.77
CA SER A 63 -12.10 -20.96 -12.43
C SER A 63 -11.73 -22.42 -12.69
N LYS A 64 -10.56 -22.64 -13.31
CA LYS A 64 -9.99 -23.98 -13.52
C LYS A 64 -9.51 -24.61 -12.22
N SER A 65 -9.24 -23.80 -11.20
CA SER A 65 -8.58 -24.22 -9.96
C SER A 65 -9.50 -24.17 -8.73
N LEU A 66 -10.40 -23.18 -8.66
CA LEU A 66 -11.34 -22.99 -7.54
C LEU A 66 -12.77 -23.48 -7.85
N GLY A 67 -13.05 -23.83 -9.10
CA GLY A 67 -14.38 -24.22 -9.57
C GLY A 67 -15.25 -23.04 -10.02
N SER A 68 -16.48 -23.32 -10.42
CA SER A 68 -17.41 -22.28 -10.90
C SER A 68 -18.09 -21.53 -9.76
N ASN A 69 -18.32 -20.24 -9.95
CA ASN A 69 -18.93 -19.33 -8.98
C ASN A 69 -18.22 -19.29 -7.62
N SER A 70 -16.90 -19.40 -7.58
CA SER A 70 -16.13 -19.36 -6.34
C SER A 70 -15.82 -17.92 -5.91
N ILE A 71 -15.91 -17.64 -4.61
CA ILE A 71 -15.29 -16.46 -4.00
C ILE A 71 -13.95 -16.87 -3.38
N ALA A 72 -12.95 -16.02 -3.51
CA ALA A 72 -11.66 -16.15 -2.84
C ALA A 72 -11.44 -14.92 -1.97
N LEU A 73 -11.15 -15.12 -0.70
CA LEU A 73 -10.99 -14.07 0.31
C LEU A 73 -9.57 -14.12 0.88
N VAL A 74 -8.91 -12.97 0.94
CA VAL A 74 -7.64 -12.77 1.65
C VAL A 74 -7.90 -11.83 2.81
N MET A 75 -7.60 -12.28 4.02
CA MET A 75 -7.93 -11.54 5.24
C MET A 75 -6.80 -11.63 6.26
N SER A 76 -6.72 -10.65 7.16
CA SER A 76 -5.87 -10.73 8.34
C SER A 76 -6.75 -10.90 9.57
N MET A 77 -6.54 -11.98 10.33
CA MET A 77 -7.36 -12.34 11.49
C MET A 77 -6.50 -12.45 12.75
N ASN A 78 -7.06 -12.08 13.90
CA ASN A 78 -6.41 -12.29 15.19
C ASN A 78 -6.48 -13.78 15.58
N LEU A 79 -5.43 -14.55 15.24
CA LEU A 79 -5.39 -16.00 15.47
C LEU A 79 -4.25 -16.44 16.41
N GLY A 80 -3.44 -15.51 16.91
CA GLY A 80 -2.19 -15.84 17.57
C GLY A 80 -2.34 -16.31 19.03
N GLN A 81 -2.21 -17.61 19.28
CA GLN A 81 -1.41 -18.24 20.36
C GLN A 81 -1.53 -19.79 20.38
N PHE A 82 -1.00 -20.53 19.38
CA PHE A 82 -0.84 -22.00 19.50
C PHE A 82 0.38 -22.52 18.72
N LYS A 83 1.56 -22.48 19.36
CA LYS A 83 2.86 -22.90 18.78
C LYS A 83 2.88 -24.35 18.26
N GLN A 84 2.11 -25.25 18.85
CA GLN A 84 2.35 -26.69 18.71
C GLN A 84 1.76 -27.35 17.46
N ASP A 85 0.83 -26.70 16.78
CA ASP A 85 0.06 -27.36 15.72
C ASP A 85 0.32 -26.83 14.32
N TYR A 86 1.24 -25.88 14.08
CA TYR A 86 1.40 -25.30 12.74
C TYR A 86 1.72 -26.36 11.66
N LEU A 87 2.71 -27.22 11.90
CA LEU A 87 3.06 -28.31 10.98
C LEU A 87 1.92 -29.33 10.88
N GLU A 88 1.19 -29.56 11.97
CA GLU A 88 0.05 -30.48 12.00
C GLU A 88 -1.16 -29.92 11.22
N ILE A 89 -1.48 -28.64 11.38
CA ILE A 89 -2.51 -27.87 10.65
C ILE A 89 -2.22 -27.88 9.16
N GLN A 90 -0.96 -27.68 8.77
CA GLN A 90 -0.57 -27.75 7.36
C GLN A 90 -0.54 -29.18 6.81
N SER A 91 -0.38 -30.19 7.67
CA SER A 91 -0.53 -31.61 7.31
C SER A 91 -1.99 -32.10 7.32
N GLY A 92 -2.96 -31.20 7.51
CA GLY A 92 -4.40 -31.50 7.43
C GLY A 92 -5.11 -31.66 8.77
N LYS A 93 -4.47 -31.34 9.91
CA LYS A 93 -5.18 -31.20 11.19
C LYS A 93 -6.20 -30.06 11.06
N PRO A 94 -7.47 -30.26 11.43
CA PRO A 94 -8.45 -29.18 11.43
C PRO A 94 -7.93 -28.02 12.29
N MET A 95 -7.98 -26.79 11.77
CA MET A 95 -7.86 -25.60 12.62
C MET A 95 -9.00 -25.59 13.64
N ASP A 96 -8.99 -24.63 14.58
CA ASP A 96 -10.19 -24.32 15.37
C ASP A 96 -11.42 -24.31 14.43
N SER A 97 -12.53 -24.87 14.91
CA SER A 97 -13.79 -25.07 14.17
C SER A 97 -14.47 -23.80 13.65
N THR A 98 -13.80 -22.65 13.79
CA THR A 98 -14.21 -21.34 13.32
C THR A 98 -14.36 -21.35 11.80
N GLU A 99 -15.60 -21.23 11.33
CA GLU A 99 -15.95 -21.07 9.92
C GLU A 99 -16.24 -19.61 9.58
N ILE A 100 -15.90 -19.22 8.36
CA ILE A 100 -16.32 -17.94 7.79
C ILE A 100 -17.70 -18.12 7.19
N VAL A 101 -18.67 -17.38 7.70
CA VAL A 101 -20.06 -17.41 7.23
C VAL A 101 -20.29 -16.29 6.21
N ILE A 102 -20.75 -16.67 5.03
CA ILE A 102 -20.96 -15.78 3.89
C ILE A 102 -22.43 -15.84 3.46
N TRP A 103 -23.08 -14.69 3.42
CA TRP A 103 -24.38 -14.52 2.82
C TRP A 103 -24.22 -13.93 1.42
N ALA A 104 -24.51 -14.72 0.39
CA ALA A 104 -24.46 -14.31 -1.02
C ALA A 104 -25.88 -14.01 -1.54
N LYS A 105 -26.04 -12.91 -2.28
CA LYS A 105 -27.29 -12.54 -2.94
C LYS A 105 -27.06 -12.30 -4.43
N ASN A 106 -28.00 -12.77 -5.25
CA ASN A 106 -28.24 -12.24 -6.58
C ASN A 106 -29.64 -11.60 -6.56
N GLY A 107 -30.06 -10.94 -7.64
CA GLY A 107 -31.34 -10.20 -7.66
C GLY A 107 -32.60 -11.03 -7.37
N THR A 108 -32.52 -12.36 -7.34
CA THR A 108 -33.67 -13.28 -7.16
C THR A 108 -33.50 -14.32 -6.05
N HIS A 109 -32.27 -14.68 -5.71
CA HIS A 109 -31.92 -15.75 -4.78
C HIS A 109 -30.88 -15.27 -3.77
N SER A 110 -30.95 -15.84 -2.58
CA SER A 110 -29.92 -15.67 -1.56
C SER A 110 -29.52 -17.02 -0.98
N ARG A 111 -28.23 -17.17 -0.65
CA ARG A 111 -27.70 -18.38 -0.04
C ARG A 111 -26.72 -18.03 1.07
N LEU A 112 -26.90 -18.67 2.22
CA LEU A 112 -25.92 -18.71 3.30
C LEU A 112 -24.99 -19.90 3.07
N VAL A 113 -23.69 -19.66 3.12
CA VAL A 113 -22.66 -20.69 3.01
C VAL A 113 -21.60 -20.47 4.09
N SER A 114 -20.97 -21.55 4.54
CA SER A 114 -19.85 -21.50 5.47
C SER A 114 -18.62 -22.13 4.83
N THR A 115 -17.44 -21.67 5.21
CA THR A 115 -16.18 -22.25 4.76
C THR A 115 -15.11 -22.17 5.84
N PRO A 116 -14.23 -23.18 5.96
CA PRO A 116 -13.01 -23.02 6.74
C PRO A 116 -12.10 -21.97 6.10
N TYR A 117 -11.18 -21.44 6.90
CA TYR A 117 -10.06 -20.65 6.42
C TYR A 117 -8.77 -21.46 6.48
N ILE A 118 -7.80 -21.07 5.66
CA ILE A 118 -6.47 -21.64 5.58
C ILE A 118 -5.49 -20.57 6.04
N ARG A 119 -4.61 -20.95 6.97
CA ARG A 119 -3.54 -20.09 7.44
C ARG A 119 -2.42 -19.95 6.40
N VAL A 120 -2.11 -18.71 6.01
CA VAL A 120 -1.04 -18.40 5.03
C VAL A 120 0.29 -18.15 5.74
N THR A 121 0.28 -17.35 6.82
CA THR A 121 1.50 -16.97 7.54
C THR A 121 1.97 -18.09 8.49
N PRO A 122 3.23 -18.54 8.41
CA PRO A 122 3.69 -19.79 9.02
C PRO A 122 4.36 -19.67 10.39
N HIS A 123 3.97 -18.66 11.18
CA HIS A 123 4.55 -18.40 12.49
C HIS A 123 3.55 -17.72 13.43
N ASP A 124 3.79 -17.78 14.73
CA ASP A 124 2.98 -17.12 15.78
C ASP A 124 3.64 -15.86 16.36
N ASN A 125 4.70 -15.36 15.72
CA ASN A 125 5.38 -14.13 16.16
C ASN A 125 4.51 -12.87 16.05
N CYS A 126 3.43 -12.92 15.25
CA CYS A 126 2.47 -11.85 15.07
C CYS A 126 1.06 -12.29 15.43
N GLN A 127 0.26 -11.35 15.95
CA GLN A 127 -1.12 -11.63 16.37
C GLN A 127 -2.09 -11.61 15.18
N MET A 128 -1.90 -10.70 14.22
CA MET A 128 -2.70 -10.68 12.99
C MET A 128 -2.06 -11.57 11.94
N ILE A 129 -2.75 -12.64 11.61
CA ILE A 129 -2.30 -13.69 10.71
C ILE A 129 -3.05 -13.58 9.39
N THR A 130 -2.31 -13.62 8.28
CA THR A 130 -2.92 -13.70 6.96
C THR A 130 -3.57 -15.07 6.78
N VAL A 131 -4.82 -15.07 6.34
CA VAL A 131 -5.60 -16.25 6.01
C VAL A 131 -6.21 -16.13 4.62
N PHE A 132 -6.46 -17.29 4.03
CA PHE A 132 -7.12 -17.46 2.75
C PHE A 132 -8.38 -18.30 2.95
N ALA A 133 -9.49 -17.94 2.32
CA ALA A 133 -10.71 -18.74 2.34
C ALA A 133 -11.37 -18.75 0.97
N THR A 134 -12.04 -19.85 0.62
CA THR A 134 -12.74 -19.97 -0.66
C THR A 134 -13.95 -20.88 -0.57
N VAL A 135 -15.04 -20.51 -1.26
CA VAL A 135 -16.27 -21.29 -1.28
C VAL A 135 -17.06 -21.02 -2.57
N GLN A 136 -17.83 -21.99 -3.03
CA GLN A 136 -18.75 -21.82 -4.16
C GLN A 136 -20.02 -21.09 -3.70
N LEU A 137 -20.34 -20.02 -4.41
CA LEU A 137 -21.53 -19.19 -4.23
C LEU A 137 -22.59 -19.50 -5.29
N ILE A 138 -23.68 -18.73 -5.25
CA ILE A 138 -24.68 -18.71 -6.30
C ILE A 138 -24.16 -17.99 -7.57
N PRO A 139 -24.64 -18.37 -8.77
CA PRO A 139 -24.30 -17.66 -10.00
C PRO A 139 -24.77 -16.20 -10.01
N ASN A 140 -24.05 -15.36 -10.75
CA ASN A 140 -24.37 -13.93 -10.94
C ASN A 140 -24.56 -13.17 -9.62
N VAL A 141 -23.73 -13.49 -8.62
CA VAL A 141 -23.75 -12.80 -7.33
C VAL A 141 -23.48 -11.31 -7.54
N ASN A 142 -24.26 -10.45 -6.90
CA ASN A 142 -24.08 -9.00 -6.95
C ASN A 142 -23.84 -8.38 -5.57
N ASN A 143 -24.06 -9.15 -4.49
CA ASN A 143 -23.80 -8.72 -3.12
C ASN A 143 -23.31 -9.91 -2.27
N ILE A 144 -22.23 -9.69 -1.51
CA ILE A 144 -21.62 -10.65 -0.60
C ILE A 144 -21.49 -9.97 0.77
N LEU A 145 -22.02 -10.62 1.80
CA LEU A 145 -21.92 -10.17 3.20
C LEU A 145 -21.18 -11.23 4.02
N LEU A 146 -20.20 -10.80 4.81
CA LEU A 146 -19.67 -11.62 5.91
C LEU A 146 -20.59 -11.47 7.11
N ILE A 147 -20.96 -12.59 7.72
CA ILE A 147 -21.84 -12.64 8.88
C ILE A 147 -21.01 -12.93 10.13
N SER A 148 -21.26 -12.17 11.19
CA SER A 148 -20.70 -12.35 12.52
C SER A 148 -21.80 -12.21 13.57
N ASP A 149 -21.50 -12.58 14.83
CA ASP A 149 -22.46 -12.49 15.93
C ASP A 149 -22.96 -11.05 16.17
N ASP A 150 -22.15 -10.05 15.83
CA ASP A 150 -22.45 -8.63 15.97
C ASP A 150 -23.00 -7.96 14.70
N GLY A 151 -23.26 -8.73 13.64
CA GLY A 151 -23.97 -8.23 12.46
C GLY A 151 -23.44 -8.77 11.14
N SER A 152 -23.47 -7.92 10.12
CA SER A 152 -23.00 -8.28 8.78
C SER A 152 -22.23 -7.15 8.13
N THR A 153 -21.13 -7.49 7.46
CA THR A 153 -20.31 -6.53 6.72
C THR A 153 -20.31 -6.86 5.23
N GLU A 154 -20.64 -5.89 4.39
CA GLU A 154 -20.56 -6.05 2.94
C GLU A 154 -19.09 -6.14 2.50
N VAL A 155 -18.77 -7.15 1.69
CA VAL A 155 -17.44 -7.34 1.13
C VAL A 155 -17.46 -6.96 -0.34
N PRO A 156 -16.81 -5.84 -0.73
CA PRO A 156 -16.64 -5.53 -2.12
C PRO A 156 -15.73 -6.59 -2.76
N PHE A 157 -16.09 -7.06 -3.94
CA PHE A 157 -15.32 -8.05 -4.69
C PHE A 157 -15.05 -7.56 -6.10
N THR A 158 -13.97 -8.08 -6.69
CA THR A 158 -13.59 -7.83 -8.07
C THR A 158 -13.57 -9.12 -8.87
N LEU A 159 -13.62 -9.02 -10.20
CA LEU A 159 -13.33 -10.15 -11.07
C LEU A 159 -11.81 -10.28 -11.22
N PRO A 160 -11.27 -11.51 -11.35
CA PRO A 160 -9.85 -11.71 -11.64
C PRO A 160 -9.52 -11.22 -13.06
N ASP A 161 -8.23 -11.09 -13.33
CA ASP A 161 -7.71 -10.86 -14.67
C ASP A 161 -7.87 -12.14 -15.50
N TYR A 162 -8.34 -11.99 -16.75
CA TYR A 162 -8.45 -13.07 -17.73
C TYR A 162 -7.57 -12.83 -18.98
N GLN A 163 -6.78 -11.75 -18.99
CA GLN A 163 -5.88 -11.43 -20.09
C GLN A 163 -4.65 -12.33 -20.02
N LYS A 164 -4.52 -13.26 -20.97
CA LYS A 164 -3.41 -14.22 -20.99
C LYS A 164 -2.04 -13.53 -20.82
N ARG A 165 -1.25 -14.06 -19.89
CA ARG A 165 0.12 -13.62 -19.58
C ARG A 165 1.00 -14.85 -19.43
N GLU A 166 2.21 -14.77 -19.93
CA GLU A 166 3.20 -15.84 -19.82
C GLU A 166 3.75 -15.91 -18.39
N LEU A 167 4.41 -14.84 -17.95
CA LEU A 167 4.87 -14.67 -16.57
C LEU A 167 4.32 -13.39 -15.98
N VAL A 168 3.82 -13.46 -14.75
CA VAL A 168 3.59 -12.29 -13.90
C VAL A 168 4.61 -12.25 -12.76
N VAL A 169 5.29 -11.12 -12.62
CA VAL A 169 6.26 -10.85 -11.56
C VAL A 169 5.61 -9.91 -10.55
N CYS A 170 5.21 -10.47 -9.41
CA CYS A 170 4.55 -9.75 -8.34
C CYS A 170 5.61 -9.20 -7.38
N TRP A 171 5.76 -7.89 -7.35
CA TRP A 171 6.65 -7.24 -6.40
C TRP A 171 6.00 -7.09 -5.03
N SER A 172 6.79 -7.38 -3.99
CA SER A 172 6.40 -7.09 -2.61
C SER A 172 6.05 -5.61 -2.40
N PRO A 173 5.23 -5.25 -1.38
CA PRO A 173 4.79 -3.88 -1.16
C PRO A 173 5.94 -2.89 -1.02
N LEU A 174 6.00 -1.92 -1.93
CA LEU A 174 7.02 -0.89 -1.97
C LEU A 174 6.68 0.23 -0.99
N TYR A 175 7.66 0.57 -0.14
CA TYR A 175 7.53 1.58 0.91
C TYR A 175 8.80 2.41 1.02
N VAL A 176 8.63 3.72 0.89
CA VAL A 176 9.72 4.71 0.81
C VAL A 176 10.80 4.29 -0.18
N THR A 177 10.40 3.72 -1.31
CA THR A 177 11.36 3.25 -2.31
C THR A 177 11.92 4.41 -3.14
N GLU A 178 13.20 4.27 -3.51
CA GLU A 178 14.00 5.27 -4.23
C GLU A 178 15.03 4.65 -5.20
N GLN A 179 15.08 3.31 -5.32
CA GLN A 179 16.08 2.62 -6.15
C GLN A 179 15.64 2.56 -7.63
N TRP A 180 15.59 3.72 -8.26
CA TRP A 180 15.12 3.85 -9.65
C TRP A 180 15.99 3.07 -10.65
N GLN A 181 17.29 2.84 -10.38
CA GLN A 181 18.14 2.02 -11.26
C GLN A 181 17.70 0.56 -11.30
N ASN A 182 17.37 -0.01 -10.13
CA ASN A 182 16.86 -1.37 -10.04
C ASN A 182 15.50 -1.48 -10.74
N PHE A 183 14.66 -0.45 -10.56
CA PHE A 183 13.38 -0.36 -11.25
C PHE A 183 13.56 -0.43 -12.77
N ILE A 184 14.36 0.47 -13.36
CA ILE A 184 14.59 0.51 -14.82
C ILE A 184 15.18 -0.83 -15.30
N LEU A 185 16.24 -1.32 -14.66
CA LEU A 185 16.88 -2.59 -15.04
C LEU A 185 15.87 -3.75 -15.06
N ALA A 186 15.08 -3.89 -14.00
CA ALA A 186 14.09 -4.96 -13.90
C ALA A 186 12.97 -4.82 -14.94
N MET A 187 12.45 -3.61 -15.18
CA MET A 187 11.39 -3.38 -16.19
C MET A 187 11.81 -3.92 -17.56
N HIS A 188 13.03 -3.59 -18.01
CA HIS A 188 13.49 -3.96 -19.34
C HIS A 188 13.90 -5.44 -19.43
N ILE A 189 14.55 -6.00 -18.40
CA ILE A 189 14.87 -7.43 -18.35
C ILE A 189 13.57 -8.27 -18.42
N TYR A 190 12.60 -7.98 -17.55
CA TYR A 190 11.38 -8.79 -17.54
C TYR A 190 10.62 -8.64 -18.86
N LYS A 191 10.51 -7.43 -19.44
CA LYS A 191 9.89 -7.24 -20.75
C LYS A 191 10.59 -8.04 -21.85
N LYS A 192 11.92 -8.02 -21.91
CA LYS A 192 12.73 -8.74 -22.92
C LYS A 192 12.41 -10.24 -22.94
N PHE A 193 12.16 -10.83 -21.77
CA PHE A 193 11.98 -12.28 -21.64
C PHE A 193 10.51 -12.72 -21.47
N GLY A 194 9.53 -11.83 -21.70
CA GLY A 194 8.09 -12.15 -21.68
C GLY A 194 7.40 -12.01 -20.32
N GLY A 195 8.05 -11.33 -19.36
CA GLY A 195 7.52 -11.03 -18.04
C GLY A 195 6.71 -9.74 -17.97
N PHE A 196 5.60 -9.77 -17.23
CA PHE A 196 4.78 -8.61 -16.88
C PHE A 196 4.87 -8.31 -15.38
N ILE A 197 5.06 -7.05 -15.00
CA ILE A 197 5.28 -6.70 -13.58
C ILE A 197 4.01 -6.14 -12.94
N HIS A 198 3.68 -6.64 -11.75
CA HIS A 198 2.66 -6.07 -10.88
C HIS A 198 3.33 -5.51 -9.61
N ILE A 199 3.10 -4.23 -9.32
CA ILE A 199 3.69 -3.55 -8.17
C ILE A 199 2.62 -3.18 -7.16
N TYR A 200 2.78 -3.63 -5.92
CA TYR A 200 2.05 -3.10 -4.78
C TYR A 200 2.76 -1.86 -4.24
N LEU A 201 2.10 -0.71 -4.25
CA LEU A 201 2.70 0.56 -3.85
C LEU A 201 2.01 1.14 -2.62
N ILE A 202 2.77 1.30 -1.54
CA ILE A 202 2.35 2.06 -0.35
C ILE A 202 2.89 3.49 -0.46
N SER A 203 4.21 3.63 -0.68
CA SER A 203 4.85 4.94 -0.85
C SER A 203 6.17 4.83 -1.60
N CYS A 204 6.51 5.90 -2.34
CA CYS A 204 7.80 6.08 -2.99
C CYS A 204 8.12 7.57 -3.15
N ILE A 205 9.36 7.87 -3.51
CA ILE A 205 9.72 9.24 -3.90
C ILE A 205 8.93 9.68 -5.14
N SER A 206 8.63 10.97 -5.23
CA SER A 206 7.71 11.51 -6.23
C SER A 206 8.22 11.39 -7.66
N SER A 207 9.52 11.57 -7.88
CA SER A 207 10.12 11.44 -9.22
C SER A 207 10.11 9.98 -9.71
N LEU A 208 10.36 9.01 -8.82
CA LEU A 208 10.19 7.59 -9.15
C LEU A 208 8.73 7.24 -9.40
N PHE A 209 7.78 7.81 -8.63
CA PHE A 209 6.35 7.59 -8.89
C PHE A 209 5.97 8.09 -10.30
N ALA A 210 6.41 9.30 -10.66
CA ALA A 210 6.16 9.87 -11.98
C ALA A 210 6.74 8.99 -13.10
N LEU A 211 7.95 8.47 -12.90
CA LEU A 211 8.57 7.51 -13.82
C LEU A 211 7.74 6.22 -13.93
N MET A 212 7.36 5.61 -12.80
CA MET A 212 6.55 4.40 -12.77
C MET A 212 5.21 4.58 -13.50
N LYS A 213 4.56 5.75 -13.38
CA LYS A 213 3.33 6.07 -14.10
C LYS A 213 3.52 6.14 -15.62
N LYS A 214 4.67 6.61 -16.10
CA LYS A 214 5.00 6.58 -17.54
C LYS A 214 5.19 5.15 -18.03
N TYR A 215 5.90 4.30 -17.29
CA TYR A 215 6.05 2.88 -17.61
C TYR A 215 4.72 2.11 -17.57
N GLU A 216 3.85 2.41 -16.61
CA GLU A 216 2.49 1.85 -16.56
C GLU A 216 1.68 2.25 -17.81
N SER A 217 1.75 3.51 -18.23
CA SER A 217 1.07 3.97 -19.46
C SER A 217 1.63 3.34 -20.75
N ALA A 218 2.89 2.93 -20.73
CA ALA A 218 3.56 2.21 -21.81
C ALA A 218 3.31 0.68 -21.77
N GLY A 219 2.56 0.18 -20.76
CA GLY A 219 2.17 -1.22 -20.66
C GLY A 219 3.21 -2.17 -20.04
N TYR A 220 4.28 -1.65 -19.43
CA TYR A 220 5.33 -2.47 -18.82
C TYR A 220 4.90 -3.11 -17.51
N LEU A 221 4.03 -2.42 -16.77
CA LEU A 221 3.66 -2.79 -15.41
C LEU A 221 2.24 -2.35 -15.06
N LYS A 222 1.72 -2.87 -13.96
CA LYS A 222 0.53 -2.37 -13.26
C LYS A 222 0.91 -1.94 -11.85
N ILE A 223 0.52 -0.73 -11.46
CA ILE A 223 0.65 -0.21 -10.08
C ILE A 223 -0.67 -0.43 -9.36
N GLN A 224 -0.65 -1.28 -8.35
CA GLN A 224 -1.75 -1.45 -7.42
C GLN A 224 -1.46 -0.68 -6.12
N PRO A 225 -2.34 0.25 -5.73
CA PRO A 225 -2.28 0.85 -4.41
C PRO A 225 -2.42 -0.20 -3.32
N TRP A 226 -1.58 -0.14 -2.29
CA TRP A 226 -1.64 -1.07 -1.17
C TRP A 226 -1.90 -0.35 0.15
N TYR A 227 -2.73 -0.97 0.99
CA TYR A 227 -3.23 -0.34 2.21
C TYR A 227 -2.13 -0.25 3.27
N ARG A 228 -1.88 0.97 3.75
CA ARG A 228 -1.32 1.16 5.10
C ARG A 228 -2.45 0.91 6.09
N VAL A 229 -2.48 -0.28 6.69
CA VAL A 229 -3.56 -0.70 7.59
C VAL A 229 -3.47 0.10 8.90
N ASN A 230 -4.00 1.32 8.90
CA ASN A 230 -3.99 2.24 10.03
C ASN A 230 -5.41 2.69 10.32
N PHE A 231 -5.99 2.20 11.42
CA PHE A 231 -7.33 2.58 11.84
C PHE A 231 -7.27 3.69 12.90
N PRO A 232 -8.08 4.76 12.77
CA PRO A 232 -8.01 5.91 13.67
C PRO A 232 -8.45 5.58 15.10
N PHE A 233 -9.33 4.58 15.25
CA PHE A 233 -9.78 4.10 16.54
C PHE A 233 -9.87 2.58 16.53
N ILE A 234 -9.16 1.95 17.47
CA ILE A 234 -9.21 0.51 17.69
C ILE A 234 -9.50 0.31 19.16
N HIS A 235 -10.60 -0.36 19.45
CA HIS A 235 -10.97 -0.64 20.82
C HIS A 235 -9.85 -1.47 21.49
N PRO A 236 -9.46 -1.19 22.75
CA PRO A 236 -8.33 -1.88 23.41
C PRO A 236 -8.45 -3.41 23.51
N LEU A 237 -9.68 -3.94 23.35
CA LEU A 237 -9.94 -5.38 23.30
C LEU A 237 -9.57 -6.05 21.98
N HIS A 238 -9.33 -5.27 20.92
CA HIS A 238 -8.94 -5.75 19.60
C HIS A 238 -7.43 -5.58 19.39
N VAL A 239 -6.87 -6.45 18.56
CA VAL A 239 -5.48 -6.31 18.10
C VAL A 239 -5.42 -5.21 17.06
N ASP A 240 -4.55 -4.23 17.26
CA ASP A 240 -4.28 -3.21 16.26
C ASP A 240 -3.55 -3.84 15.06
N PRO A 241 -4.17 -3.90 13.86
CA PRO A 241 -3.53 -4.50 12.70
C PRO A 241 -2.32 -3.71 12.20
N TYR A 242 -2.23 -2.41 12.49
CA TYR A 242 -1.09 -1.57 12.12
C TYR A 242 0.22 -2.10 12.72
N VAL A 243 0.19 -2.52 13.99
CA VAL A 243 1.33 -3.11 14.70
C VAL A 243 1.26 -4.63 14.82
N GLY A 244 0.16 -5.25 14.37
CA GLY A 244 -0.10 -6.67 14.50
C GLY A 244 0.19 -7.50 13.25
N ILE A 245 0.32 -6.87 12.07
CA ILE A 245 0.59 -7.51 10.78
C ILE A 245 2.11 -7.49 10.48
N GLU A 246 2.64 -8.60 9.97
CA GLU A 246 4.03 -8.68 9.52
C GLU A 246 4.25 -8.01 8.15
N LEU A 247 5.41 -7.39 8.00
CA LEU A 247 6.05 -7.03 6.72
C LEU A 247 5.10 -6.31 5.75
N GLN A 248 4.31 -5.35 6.25
CA GLN A 248 3.36 -4.56 5.43
C GLN A 248 2.31 -5.40 4.72
N ASN A 249 1.91 -6.50 5.35
CA ASN A 249 0.95 -7.44 4.79
C ASN A 249 1.46 -8.10 3.48
N GLN A 250 2.77 -8.36 3.39
CA GLN A 250 3.41 -8.93 2.20
C GLN A 250 2.79 -10.28 1.80
N ALA A 251 2.52 -11.16 2.78
CA ALA A 251 1.82 -12.43 2.57
C ALA A 251 0.47 -12.25 1.86
N SER A 252 -0.33 -11.27 2.29
CA SER A 252 -1.60 -10.94 1.65
C SER A 252 -1.39 -10.37 0.26
N SER A 253 -0.37 -9.52 0.03
CA SER A 253 -0.11 -8.95 -1.30
C SER A 253 0.32 -10.00 -2.33
N HIS A 254 1.13 -10.98 -1.92
CA HIS A 254 1.54 -12.08 -2.78
C HIS A 254 0.34 -12.99 -3.09
N THR A 255 -0.48 -13.30 -2.08
CA THR A 255 -1.72 -14.07 -2.29
C THR A 255 -2.73 -13.31 -3.15
N ASP A 256 -2.89 -12.00 -2.96
CA ASP A 256 -3.73 -11.13 -3.80
C ASP A 256 -3.27 -11.20 -5.27
N CYS A 257 -1.96 -11.12 -5.52
CA CYS A 257 -1.41 -11.19 -6.87
C CYS A 257 -1.65 -12.56 -7.52
N LEU A 258 -1.42 -13.63 -6.76
CA LEU A 258 -1.68 -15.01 -7.19
C LEU A 258 -3.13 -15.17 -7.62
N LEU A 259 -4.08 -14.68 -6.82
CA LEU A 259 -5.50 -14.76 -7.11
C LEU A 259 -5.87 -13.88 -8.32
N GLN A 260 -5.42 -12.64 -8.36
CA GLN A 260 -5.75 -11.74 -9.45
C GLN A 260 -5.40 -12.32 -10.83
N TYR A 261 -4.26 -13.00 -10.95
CA TYR A 261 -3.79 -13.57 -12.23
C TYR A 261 -3.94 -15.09 -12.33
N LYS A 262 -4.68 -15.72 -11.40
CA LYS A 262 -4.78 -17.19 -11.28
C LYS A 262 -5.24 -17.89 -12.54
N GLU A 263 -6.11 -17.24 -13.29
CA GLU A 263 -6.72 -17.78 -14.52
C GLU A 263 -6.09 -17.22 -15.80
N SER A 264 -5.21 -16.22 -15.69
CA SER A 264 -4.62 -15.54 -16.83
C SER A 264 -3.13 -15.76 -17.01
N ALA A 265 -2.38 -15.98 -15.94
CA ALA A 265 -0.95 -16.25 -15.99
C ALA A 265 -0.63 -17.75 -16.14
N GLU A 266 0.39 -18.08 -16.93
CA GLU A 266 0.96 -19.44 -16.96
C GLU A 266 1.86 -19.69 -15.74
N PHE A 267 2.68 -18.71 -15.38
CA PHE A 267 3.52 -18.70 -14.19
C PHE A 267 3.41 -17.37 -13.44
N ILE A 268 3.57 -17.42 -12.11
CA ILE A 268 3.64 -16.22 -11.27
C ILE A 268 4.84 -16.34 -10.34
N THR A 269 5.66 -15.30 -10.22
CA THR A 269 6.76 -15.26 -9.25
C THR A 269 6.62 -14.07 -8.30
N PHE A 270 7.13 -14.21 -7.08
CA PHE A 270 7.00 -13.25 -5.99
C PHE A 270 8.38 -12.78 -5.56
N LEU A 271 8.76 -11.59 -5.99
CA LEU A 271 10.13 -11.08 -5.88
C LEU A 271 10.14 -9.70 -5.23
N ASP A 272 11.26 -9.34 -4.62
CA ASP A 272 11.49 -7.96 -4.22
C ASP A 272 12.04 -7.13 -5.40
N MET A 273 11.96 -5.80 -5.34
CA MET A 273 12.47 -4.92 -6.41
C MET A 273 13.98 -5.07 -6.67
N ASP A 274 14.74 -5.59 -5.70
CA ASP A 274 16.16 -5.89 -5.83
C ASP A 274 16.43 -7.35 -6.24
N GLU A 275 15.43 -8.12 -6.66
CA GLU A 275 15.55 -9.52 -7.06
C GLU A 275 15.15 -9.70 -8.53
N ILE A 276 16.13 -10.11 -9.35
CA ILE A 276 15.94 -10.29 -10.79
C ILE A 276 16.21 -11.75 -11.17
N LEU A 277 15.22 -12.37 -11.81
CA LEU A 277 15.39 -13.68 -12.45
C LEU A 277 15.68 -13.46 -13.93
N ILE A 278 16.77 -14.01 -14.44
CA ILE A 278 17.15 -13.91 -15.86
C ILE A 278 17.18 -15.34 -16.41
N PRO A 279 16.48 -15.67 -17.51
CA PRO A 279 16.53 -17.01 -18.09
C PRO A 279 17.95 -17.43 -18.46
N ARG A 280 18.31 -18.66 -18.12
CA ARG A 280 19.65 -19.23 -18.38
C ARG A 280 19.63 -20.27 -19.49
N SER A 281 18.63 -21.15 -19.45
CA SER A 281 18.62 -22.42 -20.17
C SER A 281 17.68 -22.44 -21.39
N ALA A 282 16.95 -21.33 -21.60
CA ALA A 282 16.01 -21.10 -22.69
C ALA A 282 15.85 -19.58 -22.96
N PRO A 283 15.37 -19.17 -24.15
CA PRO A 283 15.23 -17.77 -24.54
C PRO A 283 14.09 -17.01 -23.87
N THR A 284 13.13 -17.69 -23.22
CA THR A 284 12.01 -17.06 -22.50
C THR A 284 11.80 -17.70 -21.13
N TYR A 285 11.10 -17.00 -20.22
CA TYR A 285 10.76 -17.56 -18.91
C TYR A 285 9.92 -18.83 -19.00
N VAL A 286 8.90 -18.84 -19.86
CA VAL A 286 7.98 -19.98 -20.02
C VAL A 286 8.73 -21.21 -20.51
N GLU A 287 9.58 -21.08 -21.53
CA GLU A 287 10.37 -22.20 -22.06
C GLU A 287 11.34 -22.76 -21.02
N GLU A 288 12.00 -21.89 -20.24
CA GLU A 288 12.88 -22.32 -19.15
C GLU A 288 12.11 -23.09 -18.07
N PHE A 289 10.98 -22.55 -17.60
CA PHE A 289 10.21 -23.20 -16.54
C PHE A 289 9.61 -24.53 -17.02
N GLN A 290 9.12 -24.59 -18.26
CA GLN A 290 8.63 -25.84 -18.85
C GLN A 290 9.75 -26.90 -18.97
N LYS A 291 10.96 -26.48 -19.34
CA LYS A 291 12.15 -27.35 -19.38
C LYS A 291 12.50 -27.90 -18.00
N ILE A 292 12.55 -27.04 -16.97
CA ILE A 292 12.82 -27.43 -15.58
C ILE A 292 11.76 -28.40 -15.06
N LEU A 293 10.48 -28.14 -15.36
CA LEU A 293 9.38 -29.03 -14.97
C LEU A 293 9.50 -30.42 -15.60
N ASN A 294 10.10 -30.54 -16.79
CA ASN A 294 10.35 -31.79 -17.49
C ASN A 294 9.09 -32.70 -17.54
N ASN A 295 7.97 -32.14 -17.99
CA ASN A 295 6.65 -32.79 -18.08
C ASN A 295 6.03 -33.27 -16.74
N ARG A 296 6.60 -32.91 -15.57
CA ARG A 296 5.98 -33.20 -14.27
C ARG A 296 4.71 -32.37 -14.10
N LYS A 297 3.56 -33.03 -13.95
CA LYS A 297 2.24 -32.37 -13.82
C LYS A 297 1.81 -32.07 -12.38
N HIS A 298 2.46 -32.71 -11.41
CA HIS A 298 2.09 -32.65 -9.99
C HIS A 298 2.95 -31.68 -9.17
N ILE A 299 3.29 -30.54 -9.78
CA ILE A 299 4.15 -29.52 -9.17
C ILE A 299 3.30 -28.27 -8.90
N SER A 300 3.38 -27.74 -7.69
CA SER A 300 2.75 -26.46 -7.31
C SER A 300 3.63 -25.26 -7.64
N HIS A 301 4.95 -25.40 -7.45
CA HIS A 301 5.91 -24.34 -7.66
C HIS A 301 7.34 -24.87 -7.84
N ILE A 302 8.18 -24.04 -8.44
CA ILE A 302 9.63 -24.24 -8.61
C ILE A 302 10.35 -23.33 -7.61
N GLU A 303 11.30 -23.84 -6.85
CA GLU A 303 12.10 -23.10 -5.86
C GLU A 303 13.48 -22.76 -6.42
N PHE A 304 13.79 -21.47 -6.55
CA PHE A 304 15.09 -20.94 -6.99
C PHE A 304 15.89 -20.41 -5.80
N SER A 305 17.18 -20.71 -5.76
CA SER A 305 18.12 -20.11 -4.81
C SER A 305 18.41 -18.65 -5.17
N ILE A 306 18.75 -17.86 -4.15
CA ILE A 306 19.08 -16.45 -4.33
C ILE A 306 20.60 -16.26 -4.19
N GLU A 307 21.20 -15.61 -5.16
CA GLU A 307 22.62 -15.22 -5.13
C GLU A 307 22.77 -13.71 -4.99
N ASN A 308 23.69 -13.28 -4.12
CA ASN A 308 23.89 -11.86 -3.85
C ASN A 308 24.94 -11.26 -4.76
N TYR A 309 24.62 -10.13 -5.36
CA TYR A 309 25.50 -9.38 -6.24
C TYR A 309 25.69 -7.94 -5.75
N LYS A 310 26.87 -7.41 -6.06
CA LYS A 310 27.20 -5.98 -5.93
C LYS A 310 27.35 -5.38 -7.32
N MET A 311 27.02 -4.11 -7.45
CA MET A 311 27.14 -3.37 -8.69
C MET A 311 27.53 -1.92 -8.44
N THR A 312 27.90 -1.25 -9.52
CA THR A 312 28.16 0.18 -9.58
C THR A 312 27.19 0.82 -10.56
N VAL A 313 26.53 1.90 -10.15
CA VAL A 313 25.55 2.61 -10.97
C VAL A 313 25.95 4.06 -11.15
N ALA A 314 25.49 4.65 -12.26
CA ALA A 314 25.61 6.08 -12.48
C ALA A 314 24.81 6.85 -11.42
N ARG A 315 25.47 7.87 -10.87
CA ARG A 315 24.84 8.81 -9.94
C ARG A 315 23.86 9.75 -10.64
N ASP A 316 24.25 10.20 -11.81
CA ASP A 316 23.48 11.08 -12.67
C ASP A 316 22.61 10.22 -13.58
N SER A 317 21.30 10.41 -13.48
CA SER A 317 20.30 9.67 -14.25
C SER A 317 20.44 9.88 -15.75
N LEU A 318 20.93 11.04 -16.18
CA LEU A 318 21.19 11.33 -17.60
C LEU A 318 22.41 10.58 -18.15
N LYS A 319 23.21 9.97 -17.27
CA LYS A 319 24.37 9.13 -17.63
C LYS A 319 24.12 7.65 -17.31
N PHE A 320 22.88 7.29 -16.97
CA PHE A 320 22.52 5.91 -16.72
C PHE A 320 22.52 5.10 -18.02
N SER A 321 23.02 3.88 -17.95
CA SER A 321 23.04 2.92 -19.05
C SER A 321 22.97 1.52 -18.46
N ILE A 322 22.06 0.69 -18.98
CA ILE A 322 21.85 -0.68 -18.51
C ILE A 322 23.11 -1.54 -18.77
N PRO A 323 23.75 -1.51 -19.96
CA PRO A 323 25.01 -2.20 -20.22
C PRO A 323 26.10 -1.86 -19.20
N GLN A 324 26.26 -0.59 -18.83
CA GLN A 324 27.26 -0.17 -17.84
C GLN A 324 26.95 -0.72 -16.44
N MET A 325 25.67 -0.72 -16.04
CA MET A 325 25.24 -1.29 -14.77
C MET A 325 25.54 -2.81 -14.72
N LEU A 326 25.15 -3.55 -15.76
CA LEU A 326 25.38 -4.99 -15.88
C LEU A 326 26.87 -5.35 -15.92
N ALA A 327 27.70 -4.56 -16.61
CA ALA A 327 29.14 -4.79 -16.71
C ALA A 327 29.89 -4.74 -15.36
N THR A 328 29.29 -4.12 -14.34
CA THR A 328 29.88 -3.99 -13.01
C THR A 328 29.38 -5.03 -12.02
N LEU A 329 28.41 -5.85 -12.43
CA LEU A 329 27.74 -6.82 -11.58
C LEU A 329 28.73 -7.93 -11.18
N LYS A 330 28.90 -8.13 -9.87
CA LYS A 330 29.84 -9.12 -9.32
C LYS A 330 29.21 -9.87 -8.15
N TYR A 331 29.36 -11.18 -8.17
CA TYR A 331 28.93 -12.03 -7.07
C TYR A 331 29.58 -11.60 -5.75
N THR A 332 28.82 -11.72 -4.67
CA THR A 332 29.25 -11.47 -3.30
C THR A 332 28.75 -12.61 -2.43
N TYR A 333 29.70 -13.35 -1.82
CA TYR A 333 29.37 -14.45 -0.93
C TYR A 333 28.45 -14.01 0.22
N SER A 334 27.42 -14.82 0.47
CA SER A 334 26.53 -14.66 1.63
C SER A 334 26.22 -16.04 2.20
N PRO A 335 26.25 -16.22 3.53
CA PRO A 335 25.88 -17.47 4.18
C PRO A 335 24.35 -17.72 4.19
N GLU A 336 23.54 -16.74 3.77
CA GLU A 336 22.08 -16.84 3.69
C GLU A 336 21.67 -17.81 2.56
N ASN A 337 20.98 -18.91 2.91
CA ASN A 337 20.43 -19.88 1.95
C ASN A 337 18.90 -19.68 1.81
N SER A 338 18.49 -18.54 1.27
CA SER A 338 17.09 -18.23 1.00
C SER A 338 16.69 -18.65 -0.41
N ARG A 339 15.44 -19.08 -0.57
CA ARG A 339 14.82 -19.42 -1.86
C ARG A 339 13.56 -18.58 -2.08
N LYS A 340 13.20 -18.38 -3.34
CA LYS A 340 11.91 -17.83 -3.78
C LYS A 340 11.26 -18.80 -4.75
N ILE A 341 9.98 -18.57 -5.05
CA ILE A 341 9.19 -19.49 -5.85
C ILE A 341 8.75 -18.88 -7.18
N VAL A 342 8.65 -19.73 -8.18
CA VAL A 342 7.83 -19.54 -9.38
C VAL A 342 6.64 -20.50 -9.25
N ALA A 343 5.46 -19.96 -8.98
CA ALA A 343 4.23 -20.71 -8.80
C ALA A 343 3.57 -21.06 -10.13
N ILE A 344 2.96 -22.24 -10.18
CA ILE A 344 2.01 -22.66 -11.21
C ILE A 344 0.62 -22.29 -10.69
N PRO A 345 -0.03 -21.22 -11.18
CA PRO A 345 -1.18 -20.61 -10.50
C PRO A 345 -2.39 -21.54 -10.36
N ARG A 346 -2.54 -22.50 -11.29
CA ARG A 346 -3.62 -23.50 -11.23
C ARG A 346 -3.49 -24.47 -10.05
N ASN A 347 -2.27 -24.65 -9.56
CA ASN A 347 -1.90 -25.66 -8.59
C ASN A 347 -1.65 -25.07 -7.19
N LEU A 348 -1.81 -23.76 -7.02
CA LEU A 348 -1.53 -23.04 -5.78
C LEU A 348 -2.63 -22.00 -5.51
N ASN A 349 -3.19 -21.98 -4.30
CA ASN A 349 -4.29 -21.07 -3.93
C ASN A 349 -3.85 -19.87 -3.09
N PHE A 350 -2.73 -19.99 -2.38
CA PHE A 350 -2.14 -18.94 -1.56
C PHE A 350 -0.62 -19.12 -1.51
N THR A 351 0.09 -18.08 -1.10
CA THR A 351 1.55 -18.16 -0.95
C THR A 351 2.03 -17.28 0.20
N TRP A 352 3.24 -17.58 0.69
CA TRP A 352 3.97 -16.75 1.62
C TRP A 352 5.31 -16.28 1.00
N ILE A 353 6.10 -15.54 1.78
CA ILE A 353 7.33 -14.84 1.38
C ILE A 353 8.46 -15.82 1.02
N TYR A 354 8.45 -17.00 1.62
CA TYR A 354 9.39 -18.09 1.41
C TYR A 354 8.65 -19.37 1.02
N PRO A 355 9.33 -20.33 0.35
CA PRO A 355 8.78 -21.65 0.12
C PRO A 355 8.36 -22.27 1.45
N VAL A 356 7.08 -22.61 1.56
CA VAL A 356 6.55 -23.31 2.73
C VAL A 356 6.57 -24.80 2.39
N PRO A 357 7.05 -25.69 3.28
CA PRO A 357 7.26 -27.11 2.98
C PRO A 357 5.96 -27.96 2.85
N VAL A 358 4.88 -27.43 2.27
CA VAL A 358 3.55 -28.06 2.30
C VAL A 358 3.15 -28.70 0.98
N ASN A 359 2.70 -29.95 1.08
CA ASN A 359 1.85 -30.61 0.10
C ASN A 359 0.44 -30.02 0.13
N SER A 360 0.28 -28.80 -0.35
CA SER A 360 -1.04 -28.20 -0.52
C SER A 360 -1.81 -29.00 -1.58
N ASN A 361 -2.90 -29.66 -1.16
CA ASN A 361 -3.72 -30.54 -2.01
C ASN A 361 -2.96 -31.71 -2.65
N GLY A 362 -1.90 -32.20 -2.00
CA GLY A 362 -1.08 -33.30 -2.49
C GLY A 362 0.04 -32.90 -3.46
N MET A 363 0.12 -31.65 -3.92
CA MET A 363 1.10 -31.21 -4.92
C MET A 363 2.53 -31.13 -4.36
N ASP A 364 3.53 -31.50 -5.16
CA ASP A 364 4.94 -31.42 -4.78
C ASP A 364 5.55 -30.05 -5.11
N SER A 365 6.74 -29.74 -4.54
CA SER A 365 7.60 -28.63 -4.98
C SER A 365 8.82 -29.16 -5.73
N LEU A 366 9.37 -28.35 -6.64
CA LEU A 366 10.57 -28.70 -7.39
C LEU A 366 11.69 -27.71 -7.06
N ARG A 367 12.77 -28.18 -6.45
CA ARG A 367 13.98 -27.38 -6.26
C ARG A 367 14.85 -27.43 -7.50
N THR A 368 15.30 -26.26 -7.96
CA THR A 368 16.29 -26.15 -9.03
C THR A 368 17.50 -25.38 -8.55
N ASP A 369 18.67 -25.82 -9.01
CA ASP A 369 19.93 -25.10 -8.94
C ASP A 369 20.48 -24.88 -10.38
N GLU A 370 19.67 -25.16 -11.41
CA GLU A 370 20.02 -24.90 -12.82
C GLU A 370 20.08 -23.39 -13.09
N ASN A 371 19.31 -22.59 -12.37
CA ASN A 371 19.34 -21.13 -12.44
C ASN A 371 19.10 -20.53 -11.05
N VAL A 372 19.45 -19.27 -10.88
CA VAL A 372 19.42 -18.55 -9.59
C VAL A 372 18.78 -17.18 -9.76
N ILE A 373 18.23 -16.65 -8.67
CA ILE A 373 17.75 -15.27 -8.61
C ILE A 373 18.92 -14.35 -8.26
N THR A 374 19.14 -13.36 -9.12
CA THR A 374 20.20 -12.35 -8.95
C THR A 374 19.70 -11.24 -8.03
N LYS A 375 20.16 -11.23 -6.77
CA LYS A 375 19.82 -10.20 -5.78
C LYS A 375 20.81 -9.05 -5.78
N LEU A 376 20.32 -7.85 -6.06
CA LEU A 376 21.03 -6.58 -6.17
C LEU A 376 21.34 -5.97 -4.79
N LYS A 377 22.05 -6.72 -3.93
CA LYS A 377 22.21 -6.43 -2.49
C LYS A 377 23.02 -5.16 -2.19
N THR A 378 24.04 -4.84 -3.00
CA THR A 378 24.95 -3.70 -2.76
C THR A 378 25.10 -2.83 -4.00
N ILE A 379 24.66 -1.57 -3.91
CA ILE A 379 24.71 -0.60 -5.00
C ILE A 379 25.71 0.51 -4.63
N LYS A 380 26.74 0.70 -5.46
CA LYS A 380 27.70 1.80 -5.31
C LYS A 380 27.45 2.87 -6.37
N TRP A 381 27.17 4.10 -5.94
CA TRP A 381 26.90 5.22 -6.84
C TRP A 381 28.20 5.92 -7.21
N THR A 382 28.52 5.99 -8.50
CA THR A 382 29.74 6.66 -8.98
C THR A 382 29.41 7.66 -10.10
N ASN A 383 30.33 8.59 -10.37
CA ASN A 383 30.32 9.40 -11.59
C ASN A 383 31.17 8.65 -12.60
N PRO A 384 30.58 7.81 -13.46
CA PRO A 384 31.38 6.84 -14.17
C PRO A 384 32.20 7.53 -15.26
N LYS A 385 33.47 7.14 -15.36
CA LYS A 385 34.34 7.44 -16.51
C LYS A 385 34.52 6.16 -17.33
N PHE A 386 33.43 5.52 -17.73
CA PHE A 386 33.53 4.32 -18.56
C PHE A 386 34.00 4.72 -19.95
N LYS A 387 34.98 3.99 -20.49
CA LYS A 387 35.18 3.97 -21.94
C LYS A 387 33.99 3.20 -22.52
N THR A 388 33.37 3.76 -23.56
CA THR A 388 32.22 3.16 -24.26
C THR A 388 32.59 1.87 -25.00
N ASP A 389 33.89 1.62 -25.21
CA ASP A 389 34.35 0.51 -26.02
C ASP A 389 34.63 -0.72 -25.14
N ASN A 390 33.98 -1.85 -25.46
CA ASN A 390 34.13 -3.18 -24.85
C ASN A 390 33.78 -3.29 -23.36
N LEU A 391 32.49 -3.14 -23.03
CA LEU A 391 31.97 -3.45 -21.70
C LEU A 391 31.98 -4.96 -21.43
N PRO A 392 32.54 -5.44 -20.30
CA PRO A 392 32.51 -6.87 -19.97
C PRO A 392 31.08 -7.33 -19.66
N LEU A 393 30.75 -8.56 -20.03
CA LEU A 393 29.47 -9.18 -19.66
C LEU A 393 29.55 -9.84 -18.28
N PRO A 394 28.48 -9.79 -17.48
CA PRO A 394 28.41 -10.45 -16.18
C PRO A 394 28.42 -11.99 -16.34
N LEU A 395 29.04 -12.69 -15.39
CA LEU A 395 29.17 -14.14 -15.38
C LEU A 395 28.41 -14.78 -14.20
N TYR A 396 27.93 -16.00 -14.39
CA TYR A 396 27.43 -16.84 -13.30
C TYR A 396 28.58 -17.25 -12.36
N LEU A 397 28.27 -17.42 -11.07
CA LEU A 397 29.22 -17.82 -10.05
C LEU A 397 29.96 -19.12 -10.44
N ASN A 398 31.29 -19.10 -10.38
CA ASN A 398 32.16 -20.25 -10.65
C ASN A 398 31.98 -20.88 -12.05
N THR A 399 31.48 -20.12 -13.04
CA THR A 399 31.37 -20.58 -14.42
C THR A 399 31.99 -19.58 -15.39
N THR A 400 32.11 -19.99 -16.65
CA THR A 400 32.43 -19.11 -17.79
C THR A 400 31.18 -18.68 -18.56
N GLU A 401 29.98 -19.02 -18.08
CA GLU A 401 28.72 -18.69 -18.73
C GLU A 401 28.30 -17.27 -18.38
N PHE A 402 27.85 -16.53 -19.38
CA PHE A 402 27.32 -15.19 -19.19
C PHE A 402 25.94 -15.24 -18.52
N LEU A 403 25.70 -14.32 -17.59
CA LEU A 403 24.39 -14.12 -16.95
C LEU A 403 23.34 -13.65 -17.96
N ILE A 404 23.79 -12.88 -18.95
CA ILE A 404 22.98 -12.35 -20.05
C ILE A 404 23.90 -12.13 -21.26
N LEU A 405 23.38 -12.43 -22.45
CA LEU A 405 24.16 -12.35 -23.69
C LEU A 405 24.29 -10.90 -24.18
N GLY A 406 25.32 -10.61 -24.98
CA GLY A 406 25.60 -9.25 -25.44
C GLY A 406 24.51 -8.65 -26.33
N ASP A 407 23.99 -9.44 -27.27
CA ASP A 407 22.85 -9.08 -28.12
C ASP A 407 21.59 -8.78 -27.29
N GLN A 408 21.33 -9.57 -26.25
CA GLN A 408 20.20 -9.33 -25.33
C GLN A 408 20.39 -8.02 -24.54
N VAL A 409 21.61 -7.68 -24.16
CA VAL A 409 21.93 -6.42 -23.46
C VAL A 409 21.72 -5.21 -24.38
N GLU A 410 22.10 -5.31 -25.66
CA GLU A 410 21.86 -4.28 -26.66
C GLU A 410 20.36 -4.03 -26.86
N GLU A 411 19.57 -5.08 -27.05
CA GLU A 411 18.11 -4.95 -27.19
C GLU A 411 17.42 -4.35 -25.95
N ILE A 412 17.92 -4.66 -24.75
CA ILE A 412 17.42 -4.09 -23.50
C ILE A 412 17.72 -2.58 -23.40
N GLU A 413 18.92 -2.16 -23.82
CA GLU A 413 19.27 -0.74 -23.85
C GLU A 413 18.46 0.02 -24.90
N ASP A 414 18.25 -0.57 -26.07
CA ASP A 414 17.43 0.03 -27.14
C ASP A 414 15.98 0.27 -26.68
N ASP A 415 15.38 -0.70 -25.96
CA ASP A 415 14.04 -0.54 -25.37
C ASP A 415 14.01 0.56 -24.30
N PHE A 416 15.07 0.71 -23.51
CA PHE A 416 15.23 1.80 -22.55
C PHE A 416 15.37 3.18 -23.23
N GLN A 417 16.13 3.26 -24.32
CA GLN A 417 16.25 4.49 -25.09
C GLN A 417 14.90 4.85 -25.75
N GLN A 418 14.19 3.87 -26.29
CA GLN A 418 12.89 4.08 -26.91
C GLN A 418 11.87 4.69 -25.93
N ILE A 419 11.74 4.13 -24.72
CA ILE A 419 10.79 4.68 -23.73
C ILE A 419 11.21 6.09 -23.28
N THR A 420 12.52 6.33 -23.22
CA THR A 420 13.10 7.60 -22.84
C THR A 420 12.76 8.73 -23.80
N GLU A 421 12.78 8.43 -25.09
CA GLU A 421 12.44 9.37 -26.17
C GLU A 421 10.93 9.50 -26.38
N HIS A 422 10.18 8.39 -26.45
CA HIS A 422 8.80 8.38 -26.93
C HIS A 422 7.75 8.69 -25.86
N PHE A 423 8.06 8.46 -24.58
CA PHE A 423 7.11 8.67 -23.46
C PHE A 423 7.47 9.88 -22.58
N GLU A 424 8.36 10.74 -23.08
CA GLU A 424 8.82 11.95 -22.42
C GLU A 424 9.42 11.69 -21.02
N THR A 425 9.97 10.50 -20.75
CA THR A 425 10.60 10.26 -19.43
C THR A 425 11.88 11.08 -19.27
N ASN A 426 12.48 11.55 -20.38
CA ASN A 426 13.57 12.53 -20.39
C ASN A 426 13.34 13.77 -19.52
N SER A 427 12.09 14.24 -19.38
CA SER A 427 11.79 15.37 -18.50
C SER A 427 11.79 15.00 -17.01
N ILE A 428 11.66 13.71 -16.68
CA ILE A 428 11.58 13.17 -15.32
C ILE A 428 12.95 12.67 -14.85
N LEU A 429 13.79 12.14 -15.76
CA LEU A 429 15.10 11.60 -15.42
C LEU A 429 15.95 12.57 -14.58
N PRO A 430 16.09 13.88 -14.93
CA PRO A 430 16.86 14.83 -14.11
C PRO A 430 16.40 14.96 -12.65
N ASP A 431 15.13 14.69 -12.37
CA ASP A 431 14.53 14.79 -11.04
C ASP A 431 14.68 13.49 -10.21
N LEU A 432 15.22 12.42 -10.81
CA LEU A 432 15.53 11.20 -10.08
C LEU A 432 16.67 11.44 -9.08
N PRO A 433 16.61 10.82 -7.90
CA PRO A 433 17.56 11.08 -6.85
C PRO A 433 18.96 10.65 -7.28
N ASN A 434 19.96 11.44 -6.89
CA ASN A 434 21.37 11.17 -7.14
C ASN A 434 22.07 10.47 -5.94
N GLN A 435 21.30 9.99 -4.98
CA GLN A 435 21.76 9.26 -3.80
C GLN A 435 20.59 8.53 -3.13
N LEU A 436 20.91 7.63 -2.21
CA LEU A 436 19.92 6.92 -1.38
C LEU A 436 19.68 7.70 -0.07
N TYR A 437 18.50 8.26 0.10
CA TYR A 437 18.08 9.01 1.29
C TYR A 437 17.49 8.10 2.38
N TYR A 438 16.73 7.09 1.99
CA TYR A 438 15.92 6.26 2.89
C TYR A 438 16.34 4.80 2.94
N TYR A 439 16.76 4.23 1.80
CA TYR A 439 16.99 2.79 1.63
C TYR A 439 17.92 2.20 2.69
N ASN A 440 19.07 2.83 2.96
CA ASN A 440 20.03 2.31 3.94
C ASN A 440 19.46 2.27 5.36
N ASN A 441 18.63 3.25 5.72
CA ASN A 441 17.98 3.34 7.02
C ASN A 441 16.85 2.32 7.14
N VAL A 442 16.01 2.20 6.09
CA VAL A 442 14.96 1.17 5.99
C VAL A 442 15.57 -0.22 6.14
N LYS A 443 16.59 -0.52 5.32
CA LYS A 443 17.31 -1.81 5.34
C LYS A 443 17.88 -2.13 6.72
N THR A 444 18.55 -1.16 7.35
CA THR A 444 19.13 -1.35 8.69
C THR A 444 18.06 -1.57 9.75
N CYS A 445 16.95 -0.83 9.69
CA CYS A 445 15.82 -0.96 10.61
C CYS A 445 15.12 -2.33 10.47
N LEU A 446 14.80 -2.72 9.23
CA LEU A 446 14.16 -3.99 8.94
C LEU A 446 15.06 -5.16 9.32
N ALA A 447 16.36 -5.11 9.03
CA ALA A 447 17.29 -6.17 9.43
C ALA A 447 17.31 -6.39 10.95
N LYS A 448 17.37 -5.31 11.75
CA LYS A 448 17.34 -5.42 13.22
C LYS A 448 16.04 -6.05 13.73
N THR A 449 14.91 -5.60 13.19
CA THR A 449 13.57 -6.07 13.60
C THR A 449 13.33 -7.51 13.14
N TYR A 450 13.78 -7.86 11.94
CA TYR A 450 13.65 -9.17 11.32
C TYR A 450 14.55 -10.23 11.99
N HIS A 451 15.81 -9.91 12.30
CA HIS A 451 16.67 -10.83 13.05
C HIS A 451 16.17 -11.06 14.48
N SER A 452 15.62 -10.04 15.15
CA SER A 452 14.95 -10.20 16.45
C SER A 452 13.72 -11.12 16.35
N PHE A 453 12.94 -10.96 15.28
CA PHE A 453 11.78 -11.78 14.98
C PHE A 453 12.12 -13.26 14.71
N LEU A 454 13.20 -13.54 13.98
CA LEU A 454 13.62 -14.92 13.70
C LEU A 454 14.26 -15.62 14.91
N ASN A 455 14.94 -14.88 15.79
CA ASN A 455 15.72 -15.44 16.90
C ASN A 455 14.98 -15.44 18.25
N SER A 456 13.79 -14.84 18.35
CA SER A 456 13.08 -14.76 19.64
C SER A 456 12.40 -16.07 20.02
N VAL A 457 12.58 -16.45 21.29
CA VAL A 457 11.97 -17.64 21.91
C VAL A 457 10.72 -17.28 22.73
N ILE A 458 10.47 -15.99 22.98
CA ILE A 458 9.41 -15.50 23.88
C ILE A 458 8.28 -14.83 23.06
N TYR A 459 7.06 -15.34 23.21
CA TYR A 459 5.86 -14.95 22.46
C TYR A 459 5.18 -13.71 23.06
N GLY A 460 4.58 -12.87 22.22
CA GLY A 460 3.84 -11.68 22.65
C GLY A 460 4.70 -10.52 23.18
N SER A 461 6.00 -10.73 23.42
CA SER A 461 6.96 -9.69 23.79
C SER A 461 7.69 -9.07 22.59
N VAL A 462 7.59 -9.67 21.40
CA VAL A 462 8.23 -9.19 20.17
C VAL A 462 7.25 -8.34 19.36
N LYS A 463 7.70 -7.14 18.97
CA LYS A 463 6.95 -6.28 18.05
C LYS A 463 6.99 -6.88 16.65
N CYS A 464 5.83 -7.00 16.00
CA CYS A 464 5.75 -7.50 14.62
C CYS A 464 6.67 -6.71 13.69
N PRO A 465 7.43 -7.40 12.82
CA PRO A 465 8.37 -6.73 11.95
C PRO A 465 7.61 -5.97 10.87
N GLY A 466 8.00 -4.73 10.63
CA GLY A 466 7.46 -3.93 9.55
C GLY A 466 7.99 -2.49 9.60
N PRO A 467 8.02 -1.78 8.48
CA PRO A 467 8.63 -0.46 8.41
C PRO A 467 7.80 0.64 9.11
N GLN A 468 6.55 0.34 9.49
CA GLN A 468 5.79 1.18 10.42
C GLN A 468 6.50 1.40 11.77
N MET A 469 7.42 0.50 12.12
CA MET A 469 8.25 0.59 13.33
C MET A 469 9.52 1.43 13.12
N CYS A 470 9.84 1.75 11.87
CA CYS A 470 11.05 2.48 11.52
C CYS A 470 10.80 4.00 11.61
N LYS A 471 11.70 4.69 12.32
CA LYS A 471 11.71 6.15 12.36
C LYS A 471 12.63 6.68 11.27
N PHE A 472 12.11 7.53 10.40
CA PHE A 472 12.86 8.12 9.30
C PHE A 472 13.14 9.59 9.57
N LYS A 473 14.35 10.03 9.19
CA LYS A 473 14.66 11.45 9.09
C LYS A 473 13.98 12.01 7.85
N LYS A 474 13.26 13.11 7.99
CA LYS A 474 12.71 13.82 6.85
C LYS A 474 13.79 14.61 6.11
N TYR A 475 13.80 14.52 4.79
CA TYR A 475 14.65 15.34 3.92
C TYR A 475 13.79 16.43 3.29
N ARG A 476 14.26 17.68 3.34
CA ARG A 476 13.52 18.87 2.90
C ARG A 476 13.13 18.78 1.43
N ASP A 477 14.09 18.42 0.59
CA ASP A 477 13.99 18.45 -0.87
C ASP A 477 13.58 17.10 -1.48
N VAL A 478 13.21 16.13 -0.66
CA VAL A 478 12.75 14.81 -1.13
C VAL A 478 11.28 14.65 -0.80
N LYS A 479 10.45 14.72 -1.84
CA LYS A 479 9.00 14.58 -1.74
C LYS A 479 8.60 13.12 -1.90
N CYS A 480 7.69 12.65 -1.05
CA CYS A 480 7.09 11.32 -1.14
C CYS A 480 5.59 11.45 -1.39
N VAL A 481 5.02 10.56 -2.21
CA VAL A 481 3.58 10.58 -2.48
C VAL A 481 2.85 9.61 -1.56
N HIS A 482 1.79 10.12 -0.90
CA HIS A 482 0.74 9.39 -0.16
C HIS A 482 -0.62 9.68 -0.83
N LYS A 483 -1.54 8.71 -0.89
CA LYS A 483 -2.52 8.60 -2.01
C LYS A 483 -3.95 9.15 -1.74
N TRP A 484 -4.56 9.75 -2.78
CA TRP A 484 -6.01 10.01 -3.04
C TRP A 484 -6.98 9.01 -2.38
N ASN A 485 -8.10 9.51 -1.83
CA ASN A 485 -9.11 8.68 -1.16
C ASN A 485 -10.34 8.40 -2.05
N GLU A 486 -10.45 7.16 -2.53
CA GLU A 486 -11.53 6.71 -3.41
C GLU A 486 -12.91 6.69 -2.73
N ILE A 487 -12.98 6.53 -1.40
CA ILE A 487 -14.25 6.51 -0.66
C ILE A 487 -14.82 7.93 -0.59
N LEU A 488 -13.99 8.92 -0.27
CA LEU A 488 -14.38 10.34 -0.31
C LEU A 488 -14.78 10.75 -1.73
N ALA A 489 -14.06 10.30 -2.75
CA ALA A 489 -14.36 10.59 -4.15
C ALA A 489 -15.72 10.01 -4.58
N LYS A 490 -16.02 8.75 -4.24
CA LYS A 490 -17.34 8.14 -4.50
C LYS A 490 -18.47 8.88 -3.79
N ASN A 491 -18.28 9.27 -2.53
CA ASN A 491 -19.27 10.04 -1.78
C ASN A 491 -19.49 11.43 -2.40
N ALA A 492 -18.40 12.12 -2.77
CA ALA A 492 -18.47 13.41 -3.43
C ALA A 492 -19.18 13.31 -4.79
N GLN A 493 -18.93 12.25 -5.55
CA GLN A 493 -19.61 11.98 -6.82
C GLN A 493 -21.12 11.76 -6.62
N LYS A 494 -21.52 10.96 -5.62
CA LYS A 494 -22.94 10.75 -5.29
C LYS A 494 -23.65 12.06 -4.94
N THR A 495 -22.97 12.97 -4.24
CA THR A 495 -23.50 14.31 -3.97
C THR A 495 -23.56 15.15 -5.25
N ALA A 496 -22.52 15.15 -6.07
CA ALA A 496 -22.48 15.87 -7.34
C ALA A 496 -23.63 15.44 -8.28
N ASP A 497 -23.98 14.15 -8.29
CA ASP A 497 -25.09 13.61 -9.08
C ASP A 497 -26.45 14.23 -8.73
N GLY A 498 -26.63 14.73 -7.50
CA GLY A 498 -27.81 15.47 -7.06
C GLY A 498 -27.81 16.95 -7.47
N CYS A 499 -26.76 17.43 -8.16
CA CYS A 499 -26.63 18.80 -8.65
C CYS A 499 -26.83 19.92 -7.61
N PRO A 500 -26.23 19.80 -6.41
CA PRO A 500 -26.40 20.77 -5.34
C PRO A 500 -25.94 22.16 -5.77
N MET A 501 -26.57 23.19 -5.20
CA MET A 501 -26.13 24.58 -5.38
C MET A 501 -25.19 25.04 -4.27
N GLU A 502 -25.24 24.37 -3.12
CA GLU A 502 -24.46 24.69 -1.93
C GLU A 502 -23.96 23.40 -1.27
N PRO A 503 -22.88 23.45 -0.48
CA PRO A 503 -22.37 22.29 0.23
C PRO A 503 -23.36 21.79 1.29
N PHE A 504 -23.42 20.47 1.43
CA PHE A 504 -24.12 19.80 2.51
C PHE A 504 -23.29 19.89 3.79
N ILE A 505 -23.89 20.37 4.88
CA ILE A 505 -23.23 20.45 6.19
C ILE A 505 -23.39 19.09 6.88
N ALA A 506 -22.38 18.24 6.75
CA ALA A 506 -22.29 16.96 7.45
C ALA A 506 -21.34 17.06 8.65
N PRO A 507 -21.62 16.38 9.77
CA PRO A 507 -20.74 16.42 10.95
C PRO A 507 -19.41 15.66 10.76
N ASN A 508 -19.30 14.82 9.73
CA ASN A 508 -18.25 13.81 9.58
C ASN A 508 -17.31 14.01 8.38
N PHE A 509 -17.54 14.99 7.50
CA PHE A 509 -16.60 15.35 6.43
C PHE A 509 -16.86 16.79 5.94
N GLY A 510 -15.79 17.47 5.53
CA GLY A 510 -15.85 18.81 4.98
C GLY A 510 -16.28 18.75 3.52
N GLN A 511 -16.99 19.76 3.02
CA GLN A 511 -17.45 19.76 1.64
C GLN A 511 -17.35 21.15 1.00
N ASN A 512 -16.72 21.20 -0.17
CA ASN A 512 -16.76 22.35 -1.06
C ASN A 512 -17.55 22.01 -2.33
N VAL A 513 -18.30 23.01 -2.80
CA VAL A 513 -19.10 22.91 -4.03
C VAL A 513 -18.76 24.10 -4.93
N TYR A 514 -18.52 23.82 -6.20
CA TYR A 514 -18.26 24.79 -7.26
C TYR A 514 -19.32 24.62 -8.35
N VAL A 515 -19.99 25.73 -8.70
CA VAL A 515 -21.17 25.72 -9.58
C VAL A 515 -21.00 26.77 -10.69
N PRO A 516 -20.23 26.48 -11.75
CA PRO A 516 -20.08 27.38 -12.86
C PRO A 516 -21.30 27.34 -13.79
N TYR A 517 -21.55 28.46 -14.46
CA TYR A 517 -22.55 28.60 -15.51
C TYR A 517 -21.87 28.94 -16.84
N SER A 518 -22.34 28.34 -17.92
CA SER A 518 -21.82 28.57 -19.27
C SER A 518 -22.96 28.81 -20.26
N SER A 519 -22.75 29.71 -21.22
CA SER A 519 -23.70 29.92 -22.33
C SER A 519 -23.64 28.81 -23.38
N LYS A 520 -22.60 27.97 -23.35
CA LYS A 520 -22.38 26.85 -24.28
C LYS A 520 -22.28 25.51 -23.54
N PRO A 521 -22.72 24.40 -24.17
CA PRO A 521 -22.55 23.07 -23.61
C PRO A 521 -21.06 22.76 -23.50
N PHE A 522 -20.71 22.09 -22.41
CA PHE A 522 -19.34 21.75 -22.10
C PHE A 522 -18.89 20.53 -22.89
N LYS A 523 -17.66 20.57 -23.42
CA LYS A 523 -17.13 19.53 -24.31
C LYS A 523 -16.01 18.70 -23.68
N ASN A 524 -15.34 19.19 -22.63
CA ASN A 524 -14.24 18.47 -21.97
C ASN A 524 -14.21 18.78 -20.45
N PRO A 525 -14.36 17.79 -19.55
CA PRO A 525 -14.25 17.95 -18.11
C PRO A 525 -12.85 18.22 -17.55
N ASP A 526 -11.81 17.97 -18.33
CA ASP A 526 -10.43 18.20 -17.91
C ASP A 526 -10.19 19.68 -17.64
N GLY A 527 -9.79 19.99 -16.40
CA GLY A 527 -9.58 21.37 -15.91
C GLY A 527 -10.69 21.93 -15.02
N MET A 528 -11.87 21.30 -14.92
CA MET A 528 -12.93 21.79 -14.00
C MET A 528 -12.54 21.73 -12.53
N GLY A 529 -11.79 20.70 -12.13
CA GLY A 529 -11.22 20.63 -10.79
C GLY A 529 -10.27 21.80 -10.52
N ALA A 530 -9.43 22.15 -11.49
CA ALA A 530 -8.52 23.29 -11.38
C ALA A 530 -9.28 24.62 -11.31
N ASN A 531 -10.34 24.80 -12.10
CA ASN A 531 -11.20 25.99 -12.05
C ASN A 531 -11.96 26.10 -10.73
N ALA A 532 -12.43 24.98 -10.19
CA ALA A 532 -13.07 24.94 -8.87
C ALA A 532 -12.12 25.41 -7.78
N VAL A 533 -10.90 24.86 -7.77
CA VAL A 533 -9.82 25.26 -6.86
C VAL A 533 -9.46 26.74 -7.05
N ALA A 534 -9.28 27.20 -8.28
CA ALA A 534 -8.97 28.59 -8.59
C ALA A 534 -10.06 29.53 -8.07
N GLN A 535 -11.34 29.23 -8.27
CA GLN A 535 -12.42 30.06 -7.74
C GLN A 535 -12.45 30.08 -6.21
N TRP A 536 -12.25 28.92 -5.56
CA TRP A 536 -12.20 28.86 -4.09
C TRP A 536 -10.99 29.61 -3.52
N VAL A 537 -9.89 29.73 -4.28
CA VAL A 537 -8.76 30.59 -3.94
C VAL A 537 -9.09 32.07 -4.19
N ASP A 538 -9.75 32.39 -5.31
CA ASP A 538 -10.13 33.76 -5.67
C ASP A 538 -11.21 34.35 -4.74
N ASP A 539 -11.98 33.52 -4.02
CA ASP A 539 -12.87 33.96 -2.93
C ASP A 539 -12.10 34.78 -1.87
N LEU A 540 -10.77 34.65 -1.81
CA LEU A 540 -9.86 35.44 -0.97
C LEU A 540 -9.54 36.83 -1.54
N SER A 541 -9.61 37.03 -2.86
CA SER A 541 -9.31 38.34 -3.50
C SER A 541 -10.37 39.40 -3.21
N LEU A 542 -11.59 38.98 -2.82
CA LEU A 542 -12.72 39.85 -2.48
C LEU A 542 -12.67 40.36 -1.03
N TYR A 543 -11.80 39.79 -0.19
CA TYR A 543 -11.63 40.18 1.21
C TYR A 543 -10.14 40.24 1.53
N THR A 544 -9.61 41.40 1.93
CA THR A 544 -8.25 41.46 2.49
C THR A 544 -8.14 40.45 3.63
N TRP A 545 -7.40 39.35 3.40
CA TRP A 545 -7.11 38.34 4.42
C TRP A 545 -6.32 39.02 5.54
N LYS A 546 -7.04 39.39 6.59
CA LYS A 546 -6.51 40.16 7.72
C LYS A 546 -6.29 39.31 8.96
N SER A 547 -6.80 38.08 9.00
CA SER A 547 -6.79 37.24 10.20
C SER A 547 -6.92 35.76 9.87
N LEU A 548 -6.28 34.93 10.71
CA LEU A 548 -6.35 33.46 10.68
C LEU A 548 -7.54 32.91 11.47
N LYS A 549 -8.27 33.79 12.17
CA LYS A 549 -9.33 33.41 13.10
C LYS A 549 -10.62 33.07 12.37
N ILE A 550 -11.19 31.92 12.72
CA ILE A 550 -12.37 31.36 12.03
C ILE A 550 -13.65 32.16 12.31
N ASN A 551 -13.78 32.74 13.50
CA ASN A 551 -14.93 33.55 13.90
C ASN A 551 -14.98 34.95 13.27
N GLU A 552 -13.91 35.38 12.60
CA GLU A 552 -13.83 36.64 11.85
C GLU A 552 -14.04 36.42 10.33
N ASN A 553 -14.13 35.16 9.87
CA ASN A 553 -14.28 34.81 8.47
C ASN A 553 -15.76 34.75 8.04
N PRO A 554 -16.23 35.57 7.07
CA PRO A 554 -17.56 35.42 6.49
C PRO A 554 -17.76 34.01 5.91
N ALA A 555 -19.00 33.51 5.89
CA ALA A 555 -19.38 32.18 5.41
C ALA A 555 -18.84 31.79 4.02
N LYS A 556 -18.46 32.79 3.20
CA LYS A 556 -17.84 32.61 1.87
C LYS A 556 -16.36 32.20 1.94
N LEU A 557 -15.59 32.61 2.94
CA LEU A 557 -14.19 32.19 3.12
C LEU A 557 -14.05 30.73 3.58
N ARG A 558 -15.17 30.09 3.97
CA ARG A 558 -15.21 28.70 4.44
C ARG A 558 -14.63 27.70 3.44
N ARG A 559 -14.83 27.94 2.12
CA ARG A 559 -14.35 27.04 1.07
C ARG A 559 -12.84 27.04 0.99
N PHE A 560 -12.26 28.24 0.94
CA PHE A 560 -10.82 28.43 1.02
C PHE A 560 -10.26 27.85 2.32
N SER A 561 -10.84 28.22 3.46
CA SER A 561 -10.37 27.76 4.78
C SER A 561 -10.36 26.23 4.89
N GLN A 562 -11.36 25.53 4.37
CA GLN A 562 -11.37 24.07 4.36
C GLN A 562 -10.23 23.46 3.53
N MET A 563 -9.85 24.09 2.40
CA MET A 563 -8.76 23.59 1.55
C MET A 563 -7.39 23.72 2.21
N ILE A 564 -7.18 24.79 2.96
CA ILE A 564 -5.90 25.11 3.57
C ILE A 564 -5.83 24.75 5.06
N ARG A 565 -6.86 24.08 5.59
CA ARG A 565 -6.91 23.63 6.98
C ARG A 565 -5.85 22.56 7.21
N ASP A 566 -4.93 22.85 8.13
CA ASP A 566 -3.72 22.05 8.40
C ASP A 566 -3.99 20.63 8.89
N GLU A 567 -5.10 20.41 9.59
CA GLU A 567 -5.53 19.08 10.05
C GLU A 567 -6.21 18.22 8.96
N THR A 568 -6.62 18.81 7.83
CA THR A 568 -7.27 18.07 6.74
C THR A 568 -6.22 17.26 5.97
N SER A 569 -6.38 15.94 5.86
CA SER A 569 -5.34 15.05 5.31
C SER A 569 -5.79 14.20 4.12
N LEU A 570 -7.10 14.08 3.90
CA LEU A 570 -7.67 13.28 2.82
C LEU A 570 -8.61 14.13 1.97
N VAL A 571 -8.60 13.89 0.67
CA VAL A 571 -9.50 14.53 -0.30
C VAL A 571 -9.98 13.52 -1.34
N GLY A 572 -11.22 13.68 -1.76
CA GLY A 572 -11.78 13.03 -2.94
C GLY A 572 -12.90 13.88 -3.53
N CYS A 573 -12.96 13.97 -4.86
CA CYS A 573 -13.90 14.86 -5.56
C CYS A 573 -14.72 14.11 -6.61
N GLY A 574 -15.87 14.69 -6.97
CA GLY A 574 -16.75 14.25 -8.05
C GLY A 574 -17.26 15.43 -8.88
N LEU A 575 -17.69 15.15 -10.11
CA LEU A 575 -18.12 16.15 -11.09
C LEU A 575 -19.41 15.70 -11.78
N LYS A 576 -20.33 16.64 -12.02
CA LYS A 576 -21.58 16.39 -12.73
C LYS A 576 -21.95 17.52 -13.68
N ASP A 577 -22.42 17.15 -14.88
CA ASP A 577 -23.21 18.03 -15.76
C ASP A 577 -24.67 18.00 -15.29
N CYS A 578 -25.19 19.17 -14.92
CA CYS A 578 -26.53 19.36 -14.37
C CYS A 578 -27.53 19.87 -15.40
N GLY A 579 -27.15 19.90 -16.69
CA GLY A 579 -27.99 20.33 -17.78
C GLY A 579 -28.22 21.84 -17.80
N LYS A 580 -29.22 22.25 -18.58
CA LYS A 580 -29.51 23.66 -18.86
C LYS A 580 -30.57 24.21 -17.92
N THR A 581 -30.24 25.25 -17.16
CA THR A 581 -31.15 25.98 -16.26
C THR A 581 -31.12 27.47 -16.61
N ASN A 582 -32.30 28.10 -16.76
CA ASN A 582 -32.44 29.53 -17.09
C ASN A 582 -31.57 30.02 -18.28
N GLY A 583 -31.42 29.20 -19.32
CA GLY A 583 -30.67 29.56 -20.52
C GLY A 583 -29.16 29.22 -20.48
N PHE A 584 -28.62 28.83 -19.33
CA PHE A 584 -27.20 28.48 -19.14
C PHE A 584 -27.02 27.01 -18.77
N TYR A 585 -25.90 26.42 -19.20
CA TYR A 585 -25.46 25.09 -18.77
C TYR A 585 -24.84 25.20 -17.39
N LYS A 586 -25.25 24.30 -16.49
CA LYS A 586 -24.79 24.24 -15.10
C LYS A 586 -23.94 22.99 -14.91
N TYR A 587 -22.79 23.15 -14.27
CA TYR A 587 -21.96 22.04 -13.82
C TYR A 587 -21.79 22.13 -12.32
N VAL A 588 -21.45 21.01 -11.70
CA VAL A 588 -21.12 20.97 -10.29
C VAL A 588 -19.87 20.15 -10.07
N VAL A 589 -18.92 20.72 -9.34
CA VAL A 589 -17.79 19.99 -8.74
C VAL A 589 -17.99 19.95 -7.24
N VAL A 590 -17.90 18.76 -6.65
CA VAL A 590 -17.97 18.54 -5.21
C VAL A 590 -16.66 17.93 -4.77
N CYS A 591 -16.04 18.49 -3.74
CA CYS A 591 -14.88 17.90 -3.08
C CYS A 591 -15.21 17.65 -1.61
N ASN A 592 -14.94 16.44 -1.14
CA ASN A 592 -15.07 16.05 0.26
C ASN A 592 -13.68 15.95 0.90
N TYR A 593 -13.62 16.34 2.16
CA TYR A 593 -12.40 16.50 2.95
C TYR A 593 -12.55 15.81 4.30
N ASP A 594 -11.47 15.19 4.78
CA ASP A 594 -11.45 14.52 6.09
C ASP A 594 -10.11 14.77 6.79
N PRO A 595 -10.10 15.19 8.08
CA PRO A 595 -11.26 15.65 8.88
C PRO A 595 -11.91 16.97 8.40
N PRO A 596 -13.23 17.17 8.67
CA PRO A 596 -13.94 18.42 8.39
C PRO A 596 -13.40 19.59 9.23
N MET A 597 -13.63 20.82 8.76
CA MET A 597 -13.52 22.02 9.59
C MET A 597 -14.66 22.09 10.62
N SER A 598 -14.33 22.26 11.89
CA SER A 598 -15.30 22.33 13.01
C SER A 598 -15.71 23.77 13.33
N SER A 599 -16.92 23.96 13.85
CA SER A 599 -17.40 25.24 14.38
C SER A 599 -16.71 25.65 15.69
N THR A 600 -15.98 24.73 16.33
CA THR A 600 -15.17 24.99 17.53
C THR A 600 -13.72 25.36 17.21
N ASP A 601 -13.31 25.25 15.95
CA ASP A 601 -11.95 25.60 15.53
C ASP A 601 -11.78 27.12 15.65
N SER A 602 -10.70 27.56 16.30
CA SER A 602 -10.43 29.00 16.52
C SER A 602 -9.57 29.63 15.43
N VAL A 603 -8.79 28.82 14.70
CA VAL A 603 -7.89 29.22 13.60
C VAL A 603 -7.87 28.17 12.48
N VAL A 604 -7.64 28.61 11.22
CA VAL A 604 -7.64 27.71 10.04
C VAL A 604 -6.39 26.83 9.97
N TYR A 605 -5.25 27.41 10.32
CA TYR A 605 -3.99 26.72 10.51
C TYR A 605 -3.21 27.48 11.59
N MET A 606 -2.28 26.80 12.24
CA MET A 606 -1.46 27.45 13.27
C MET A 606 -0.39 28.35 12.64
N ASP A 607 -0.33 29.60 13.13
CA ASP A 607 0.63 30.58 12.64
C ASP A 607 2.06 30.26 13.11
N GLY A 608 3.01 30.23 12.19
CA GLY A 608 4.39 29.90 12.49
C GLY A 608 5.19 29.47 11.26
N PRO A 609 6.51 29.25 11.41
CA PRO A 609 7.33 28.71 10.34
C PRO A 609 6.77 27.37 9.87
N ALA A 610 6.73 27.14 8.55
CA ALA A 610 6.34 25.84 8.01
C ALA A 610 7.10 24.73 8.74
N CYS A 611 6.41 23.63 9.07
CA CYS A 611 6.94 22.50 9.83
C CYS A 611 7.16 22.69 11.34
N SER A 612 6.94 23.87 11.90
CA SER A 612 7.28 24.12 13.31
C SER A 612 6.38 23.39 14.30
N ASN A 613 5.19 22.94 13.87
CA ASN A 613 4.20 22.32 14.75
C ASN A 613 3.38 21.19 14.10
N CYS A 614 4.02 20.29 13.34
CA CYS A 614 3.31 19.11 12.84
C CYS A 614 2.83 18.21 14.00
N SER A 615 1.56 17.79 13.94
CA SER A 615 0.98 16.89 14.94
C SER A 615 1.79 15.60 15.08
N VAL A 616 1.77 15.04 16.29
CA VAL A 616 2.53 13.84 16.64
C VAL A 616 2.21 12.71 15.65
N GLY A 617 3.22 12.24 14.90
CA GLY A 617 3.07 11.17 13.90
C GLY A 617 3.01 11.67 12.44
N LEU A 618 2.82 12.98 12.23
CA LEU A 618 3.00 13.64 10.94
C LEU A 618 4.42 14.16 10.82
N THR A 619 4.94 14.19 9.60
CA THR A 619 6.29 14.71 9.34
C THR A 619 6.21 15.84 8.32
N CYS A 620 7.06 16.87 8.38
CA CYS A 620 6.96 18.04 7.49
C CYS A 620 7.82 18.03 6.21
N GLU A 621 7.20 18.13 5.04
CA GLU A 621 7.80 18.12 3.71
C GLU A 621 8.34 19.50 3.43
N SER A 622 9.62 19.69 3.64
CA SER A 622 10.10 21.05 3.76
C SER A 622 10.26 21.79 2.42
N SER A 623 10.13 21.09 1.29
CA SER A 623 10.03 21.66 -0.06
C SER A 623 8.62 22.11 -0.43
N SER A 624 7.58 21.71 0.32
CA SER A 624 6.21 22.21 0.20
C SER A 624 5.69 22.90 1.46
N GLY A 625 6.38 22.74 2.59
CA GLY A 625 5.96 23.18 3.92
C GLY A 625 4.89 22.31 4.59
N LEU A 626 4.51 21.16 4.00
CA LEU A 626 3.32 20.40 4.42
C LEU A 626 3.60 19.27 5.41
N CYS A 627 2.76 19.14 6.45
CA CYS A 627 2.74 17.99 7.35
C CYS A 627 1.96 16.84 6.70
N TYR A 628 2.60 15.69 6.45
CA TYR A 628 1.93 14.52 5.88
C TYR A 628 2.07 13.27 6.75
N LEU A 629 1.04 12.42 6.67
CA LEU A 629 0.99 11.09 7.26
C LEU A 629 1.56 10.11 6.23
N TYR A 630 2.47 9.25 6.67
CA TYR A 630 3.07 8.22 5.81
C TYR A 630 2.05 7.20 5.25
#